data_AF-A0AAV4V707-F1
#
_entry.id   AF-A0AAV4V707-F1
#
_cell.length_a   1.000
_cell.length_b   1.000
_cell.length_c   1.000
_cell.angle_alpha   90.00
_cell.angle_beta   90.00
_cell.angle_gamma   90.00
#
_symmetry.space_group_name_H-M   'P 1'
#
loop_
_entity.id
_entity.type
_entity.pdbx_description
1 polymer ?
#
loop_
_entity_poly.entity_id
_entity_poly.type
_entity_poly.pdbx_seq_one_letter_code
_entity_poly.pdbx_strand_id
1 'polypeptide(L)'
;MKYMRDSKGPITSSALKKMMKKFEATGSLAPRQRSGHPSTVAAVATTVEQTVQYMSAVAAHGECSALKVSRQKGVSYGSVWKALRITLKRYSYKLQHKKARTETS
;
A
#
# COMPACT_ATOMS: atom_id res chain seq x y z
N MET A 1 29.39 19.71 7.09
CA MET A 1 28.24 20.59 7.45
C MET A 1 27.13 20.39 6.43
N LYS A 2 25.95 19.97 6.87
CA LYS A 2 24.79 19.65 6.01
C LYS A 2 23.89 20.88 5.98
N TYR A 3 23.63 21.43 4.79
CA TYR A 3 22.77 22.59 4.61
C TYR A 3 21.32 22.23 4.98
N MET A 4 20.85 22.67 6.15
CA MET A 4 19.42 22.68 6.46
C MET A 4 18.77 23.81 5.67
N ARG A 5 18.16 23.48 4.53
CA ARG A 5 17.32 24.41 3.77
C ARG A 5 15.95 24.49 4.43
N ASP A 6 15.87 25.15 5.59
CA ASP A 6 14.60 25.60 6.17
C ASP A 6 14.21 26.95 5.59
N SER A 7 14.09 27.03 4.26
CA SER A 7 13.52 28.21 3.61
C SER A 7 12.00 28.09 3.56
N LYS A 8 11.34 28.17 4.72
CA LYS A 8 9.91 28.49 4.78
C LYS A 8 9.81 29.98 5.12
N GLY A 9 9.60 30.79 4.08
CA GLY A 9 9.22 32.19 4.27
C GLY A 9 7.93 32.30 5.10
N PRO A 10 7.63 33.48 5.65
CA PRO A 10 6.42 33.71 6.43
C PRO A 10 5.18 33.30 5.63
N ILE A 11 4.18 32.77 6.33
CA ILE A 11 2.91 32.36 5.73
C ILE A 11 2.29 33.56 4.98
N THR A 12 1.86 33.35 3.75
CA THR A 12 1.27 34.43 2.96
C THR A 12 -0.08 34.84 3.54
N SER A 13 -0.45 36.12 3.41
CA SER A 13 -1.77 36.63 3.84
C SER A 13 -2.93 35.85 3.21
N SER A 14 -2.76 35.39 1.96
CA SER A 14 -3.73 34.54 1.26
C SER A 14 -3.89 33.16 1.91
N ALA A 15 -2.82 32.57 2.44
CA ALA A 15 -2.86 31.30 3.14
C ALA A 15 -3.52 31.45 4.52
N LEU A 16 -3.29 32.56 5.23
CA LEU A 16 -3.97 32.88 6.48
C LEU A 16 -5.50 33.00 6.28
N LYS A 17 -5.95 33.75 5.26
CA LYS A 17 -7.38 33.85 4.93
C LYS A 17 -8.01 32.48 4.63
N LYS A 18 -7.30 31.60 3.91
CA LYS A 18 -7.75 30.22 3.65
C LYS A 18 -7.85 29.39 4.93
N MET A 19 -6.90 29.56 5.86
CA MET A 19 -6.94 28.88 7.15
C MET A 19 -8.11 29.34 8.00
N MET A 20 -8.36 30.66 8.09
CA MET A 20 -9.50 31.21 8.82
C MET A 20 -10.82 30.70 8.25
N LYS A 21 -11.02 30.79 6.94
CA LYS A 21 -12.23 30.27 6.26
C LYS A 21 -12.42 28.76 6.49
N LYS A 22 -11.33 27.98 6.49
CA LYS A 22 -11.38 26.54 6.77
C LYS A 22 -11.78 26.27 8.23
N PHE A 23 -11.25 27.04 9.17
CA PHE A 23 -11.57 26.94 10.59
C PHE A 23 -13.02 27.32 10.86
N GLU A 24 -13.52 28.42 10.29
CA GLU A 24 -14.94 28.80 10.38
C GLU A 24 -15.87 27.70 9.83
N ALA A 25 -15.48 27.04 8.73
CA ALA A 25 -16.30 25.99 8.12
C ALA A 25 -16.24 24.63 8.84
N THR A 26 -15.10 24.27 9.43
CA THR A 26 -14.84 22.89 9.92
C THR A 26 -14.54 22.82 11.43
N GLY A 27 -14.35 23.97 12.09
CA GLY A 27 -13.84 24.06 13.47
C GLY A 27 -12.41 23.57 13.65
N SER A 28 -11.70 23.23 12.56
CA SER A 28 -10.40 22.57 12.64
C SER A 28 -9.44 22.99 11.52
N LEU A 29 -8.21 23.32 11.92
CA LEU A 29 -7.10 23.56 11.00
C LEU A 29 -6.35 22.27 10.61
N ALA A 30 -6.69 21.13 11.22
CA ALA A 30 -6.02 19.85 11.00
C ALA A 30 -5.95 19.51 9.49
N PRO A 31 -4.82 18.96 9.01
CA PRO A 31 -4.67 18.63 7.59
C PRO A 31 -5.84 17.76 7.12
N ARG A 32 -6.53 18.20 6.07
CA ARG A 32 -7.56 17.36 5.46
C ARG A 32 -6.84 16.20 4.78
N GLN A 33 -7.29 14.97 5.05
CA GLN A 33 -6.90 13.81 4.26
C GLN A 33 -7.18 14.14 2.79
N ARG A 34 -6.13 14.25 1.98
CA ARG A 34 -6.29 14.45 0.54
C ARG A 34 -6.92 13.18 -0.01
N SER A 35 -7.98 13.30 -0.81
CA SER A 35 -8.46 12.19 -1.62
C SER A 35 -7.35 11.86 -2.63
N GLY A 36 -6.51 10.88 -2.31
CA GLY A 36 -5.63 10.28 -3.30
C GLY A 36 -6.46 9.59 -4.38
N HIS A 37 -5.88 9.36 -5.56
CA HIS A 37 -6.51 8.47 -6.53
C HIS A 37 -6.73 7.09 -5.88
N PRO A 38 -7.93 6.49 -6.01
CA PRO A 38 -8.13 5.13 -5.54
C PRO A 38 -7.10 4.26 -6.26
N SER A 39 -6.23 3.63 -5.47
CA SER A 39 -5.25 2.73 -6.05
C SER A 39 -6.01 1.59 -6.72
N THR A 40 -5.89 1.46 -8.04
CA THR A 40 -6.44 0.32 -8.79
C THR A 40 -6.00 -1.00 -8.18
N VAL A 41 -4.82 -1.01 -7.54
CA VAL A 41 -4.27 -2.13 -6.79
C VAL A 41 -5.13 -2.48 -5.57
N ALA A 42 -5.71 -1.50 -4.85
CA ALA A 42 -6.55 -1.77 -3.69
C ALA A 42 -7.89 -2.41 -4.08
N ALA A 43 -8.49 -1.95 -5.18
CA ALA A 43 -9.72 -2.56 -5.72
C ALA A 43 -9.46 -3.98 -6.24
N VAL A 44 -8.31 -4.19 -6.87
CA VAL A 44 -7.90 -5.49 -7.41
C VAL A 44 -7.42 -6.45 -6.30
N ALA A 45 -6.95 -5.95 -5.16
CA ALA A 45 -6.36 -6.77 -4.10
C ALA A 45 -7.33 -7.83 -3.55
N THR A 46 -8.58 -7.46 -3.30
CA THR A 46 -9.61 -8.38 -2.80
C THR A 46 -9.91 -9.49 -3.81
N THR A 47 -10.03 -9.14 -5.09
CA THR A 47 -10.29 -10.11 -6.16
C THR A 47 -9.09 -11.07 -6.36
N VAL A 48 -7.87 -10.56 -6.28
CA VAL A 48 -6.64 -11.37 -6.36
C VAL A 48 -6.53 -12.29 -5.17
N GLU A 49 -6.83 -11.82 -3.97
CA GLU A 49 -6.82 -12.60 -2.73
C GLU A 49 -7.80 -13.78 -2.79
N GLN A 50 -9.06 -13.53 -3.16
CA GLN A 50 -10.07 -14.58 -3.32
C GLN A 50 -9.64 -15.63 -4.35
N THR A 51 -9.04 -15.18 -5.46
CA THR A 51 -8.56 -16.08 -6.52
C THR A 51 -7.41 -16.94 -6.03
N VAL A 52 -6.46 -16.35 -5.32
CA VAL A 52 -5.32 -17.07 -4.75
C VAL A 52 -5.80 -18.10 -3.74
N GLN A 53 -6.71 -17.73 -2.82
CA GLN A 53 -7.28 -18.65 -1.84
C GLN A 53 -7.99 -19.83 -2.51
N TYR A 54 -8.84 -19.56 -3.50
CA TYR A 54 -9.53 -20.61 -4.26
C TYR A 54 -8.54 -21.54 -4.98
N MET A 55 -7.58 -20.98 -5.71
CA MET A 55 -6.62 -21.77 -6.48
C MET A 55 -5.66 -22.57 -5.59
N SER A 56 -5.27 -22.02 -4.44
CA SER A 56 -4.47 -22.72 -3.44
C SER A 56 -5.26 -23.85 -2.79
N ALA A 57 -6.55 -23.66 -2.48
CA ALA A 57 -7.39 -24.71 -1.90
C ALA A 57 -7.59 -25.90 -2.86
N VAL A 58 -7.59 -25.65 -4.16
CA VAL A 58 -7.73 -26.69 -5.21
C VAL A 58 -6.39 -27.37 -5.51
N ALA A 59 -5.26 -26.72 -5.25
CA ALA A 59 -3.93 -27.26 -5.54
C ALA A 59 -3.50 -28.29 -4.50
N ALA A 60 -2.96 -29.44 -4.95
CA ALA A 60 -2.50 -30.53 -4.08
C ALA A 60 -1.46 -30.12 -3.04
N HIS A 61 -0.65 -29.10 -3.34
CA HIS A 61 0.40 -28.58 -2.45
C HIS A 61 0.08 -27.17 -1.90
N GLY A 62 -1.12 -26.65 -2.14
CA GLY A 62 -1.47 -25.27 -1.73
C GLY A 62 -0.80 -24.17 -2.55
N GLU A 63 -0.02 -24.51 -3.56
CA GLU A 63 0.79 -23.56 -4.33
C GLU A 63 0.01 -22.91 -5.47
N CYS A 64 0.17 -21.59 -5.62
CA CYS A 64 -0.47 -20.83 -6.67
C CYS A 64 0.49 -19.81 -7.29
N SER A 65 0.66 -19.88 -8.62
CA SER A 65 1.51 -18.94 -9.36
C SER A 65 0.77 -17.63 -9.65
N ALA A 66 1.43 -16.50 -9.39
CA ALA A 66 0.91 -15.17 -9.71
C ALA A 66 0.61 -14.97 -11.21
N LEU A 67 1.34 -15.65 -12.10
CA LEU A 67 1.05 -15.64 -13.54
C LEU A 67 -0.27 -16.37 -13.85
N LYS A 68 -0.54 -17.47 -13.14
CA LYS A 68 -1.78 -18.25 -13.31
C LYS A 68 -2.99 -17.45 -12.83
N VAL A 69 -2.87 -16.75 -11.71
CA VAL A 69 -3.88 -15.81 -11.18
C VAL A 69 -4.13 -14.66 -12.16
N SER A 70 -3.06 -14.08 -12.73
CA SER A 70 -3.14 -13.02 -13.74
C SER A 70 -3.96 -13.44 -14.96
N ARG A 71 -3.67 -14.63 -15.50
CA ARG A 71 -4.42 -15.20 -16.64
C ARG A 71 -5.87 -15.48 -16.30
N GLN A 72 -6.15 -16.01 -15.11
CA GLN A 72 -7.50 -16.39 -14.71
C GLN A 72 -8.43 -15.21 -14.41
N LYS A 73 -7.89 -14.08 -13.95
CA LYS A 73 -8.68 -12.86 -13.70
C LYS A 73 -8.54 -11.77 -14.76
N GLY A 74 -7.68 -11.97 -15.77
CA GLY A 74 -7.41 -10.96 -16.80
C GLY A 74 -6.72 -9.70 -16.27
N VAL A 75 -6.04 -9.82 -15.12
CA VAL A 75 -5.36 -8.71 -14.45
C VAL A 75 -3.88 -8.75 -14.79
N SER A 76 -3.23 -7.58 -14.96
CA SER A 76 -1.79 -7.56 -15.23
C SER A 76 -0.98 -8.25 -14.14
N TYR A 77 0.08 -8.96 -14.53
CA TYR A 77 0.97 -9.64 -13.58
C TYR A 77 1.53 -8.67 -12.52
N GLY A 78 1.90 -7.46 -12.93
CA GLY A 78 2.39 -6.43 -12.02
C GLY A 78 1.35 -5.97 -11.00
N SER A 79 0.07 -5.91 -11.37
CA SER A 79 -1.02 -5.59 -10.45
C SER A 79 -1.26 -6.73 -9.46
N VAL A 80 -1.24 -7.99 -9.91
CA VAL A 80 -1.33 -9.17 -9.03
C VAL A 80 -0.18 -9.17 -8.02
N TRP A 81 1.05 -8.91 -8.47
CA TRP A 81 2.22 -8.89 -7.60
C TRP A 81 2.18 -7.75 -6.58
N LYS A 82 1.75 -6.55 -6.99
CA LYS A 82 1.54 -5.41 -6.07
C LYS A 82 0.45 -5.70 -5.04
N ALA A 83 -0.67 -6.28 -5.46
CA ALA A 83 -1.76 -6.70 -4.58
C ALA A 83 -1.27 -7.71 -3.54
N LEU A 84 -0.61 -8.79 -3.99
CA LEU A 84 -0.03 -9.81 -3.12
C LEU A 84 0.98 -9.21 -2.12
N ARG A 85 1.82 -8.26 -2.56
CA ARG A 85 2.80 -7.61 -1.69
C ARG A 85 2.13 -6.82 -0.56
N ILE A 86 1.01 -6.15 -0.84
CA ILE A 86 0.21 -5.42 0.13
C ILE A 86 -0.48 -6.40 1.10
N THR A 87 -1.20 -7.40 0.58
CA THR A 87 -1.96 -8.37 1.37
C THR A 87 -1.06 -9.21 2.27
N LEU A 88 0.04 -9.73 1.74
CA LEU A 88 1.01 -10.53 2.50
C LEU A 88 1.92 -9.69 3.42
N LYS A 89 1.75 -8.36 3.44
CA LYS A 89 2.62 -7.39 4.13
C LYS A 89 4.10 -7.67 3.86
N ARG A 90 4.42 -8.17 2.66
CA ARG A 90 5.72 -8.73 2.29
C ARG A 90 6.62 -7.61 1.80
N TYR A 91 6.94 -6.72 2.72
CA TYR A 91 7.92 -5.67 2.48
C TYR A 91 9.32 -6.25 2.66
N SER A 92 10.25 -5.86 1.80
CA SER A 92 11.62 -6.38 1.79
C SER A 92 12.30 -6.25 3.17
N TYR A 93 11.97 -5.20 3.92
CA TYR A 93 12.47 -4.96 5.28
C TYR A 93 11.83 -5.84 6.38
N LYS A 94 10.69 -6.49 6.11
CA LYS A 94 10.03 -7.46 7.00
C LYS A 94 10.50 -8.89 6.77
N LEU A 95 11.26 -9.14 5.69
CA LEU A 95 11.81 -10.45 5.32
C LEU A 95 13.20 -10.70 5.96
N GLN A 96 13.57 -9.97 7.02
CA GLN A 96 14.79 -10.28 7.77
C GLN A 96 14.71 -11.73 8.26
N HIS A 97 15.67 -12.51 7.76
CA HIS A 97 15.80 -13.95 7.87
C HIS A 97 15.34 -14.53 9.20
N LYS A 98 14.24 -15.30 9.19
CA LYS A 98 14.17 -16.47 10.07
C LYS A 98 15.26 -17.43 9.58
N LYS A 99 16.47 -17.33 10.14
CA LYS A 99 17.47 -18.39 9.97
C LYS A 99 16.81 -19.70 10.39
N ALA A 100 16.89 -20.70 9.52
CA ALA A 100 16.44 -22.04 9.79
C ALA A 100 17.03 -22.50 11.14
N ARG A 101 16.18 -22.89 12.09
CA ARG A 101 16.61 -23.73 13.20
C ARG A 101 17.03 -25.05 12.55
N THR A 102 18.32 -25.25 12.38
CA THR A 102 18.88 -26.58 12.23
C THR A 102 18.78 -27.23 13.60
N GLU A 103 17.78 -28.09 13.76
CA GLU A 103 17.78 -29.10 14.82
C GLU A 103 18.85 -30.13 14.45
N THR A 104 19.89 -30.22 15.26
CA THR A 104 20.84 -31.34 15.26
C THR A 104 20.95 -31.86 16.67
N SER A 105 20.46 -33.10 16.83
CA SER A 105 20.77 -34.15 17.82
C SER A 105 20.76 -33.82 19.31
#